data_AF-A0A3B9L9G2-F1
#
_entry.id   AF-A0A3B9L9G2-F1
#
_cell.length_a   1.000
_cell.length_b   1.000
_cell.length_c   1.000
_cell.angle_alpha   90.00
_cell.angle_beta   90.00
_cell.angle_gamma   90.00
#
_symmetry.space_group_name_H-M   'P 1'
#
loop_
_entity.id
_entity.type
_entity.pdbx_description
1 polymer ?
#
loop_
_entity_poly.entity_id
_entity_poly.type
_entity_poly.pdbx_seq_one_letter_code
_entity_poly.pdbx_strand_id
1 'polypeptide(L)'
;AVEKHMWALAETLVPASDMIAYTQGLMDLGATLCTRNKPKCETCPLHRTCGAYIQNLTSTLPTPKPRQTLPQKQTTMLILQHGKEVLLEKRPPKGIWGGLWSFPEINMQEVASVVALERFGLEAESDEPMEIIHHAFTHFKLAILPQPLQVISKTESVNQPSVIWLSIEEAIGAALPTPVRNILIKLQHRQ
;
A
#
# COMPACT_ATOMS: atom_id res chain seq x y z
N ALA A 1 3.58 -17.16 -19.99
CA ALA A 1 3.34 -17.73 -21.33
C ALA A 1 3.02 -16.64 -22.35
N VAL A 2 1.87 -15.95 -22.26
CA VAL A 2 1.46 -14.88 -23.21
C VAL A 2 2.52 -13.78 -23.33
N GLU A 3 3.00 -13.25 -22.21
CA GLU A 3 4.02 -12.18 -22.21
C GLU A 3 5.30 -12.57 -22.96
N LYS A 4 5.77 -13.80 -22.78
CA LYS A 4 6.95 -14.33 -23.51
C LYS A 4 6.72 -14.39 -25.02
N HIS A 5 5.53 -14.82 -25.45
CA HIS A 5 5.19 -14.84 -26.88
C HIS A 5 5.08 -13.43 -27.47
N MET A 6 4.52 -12.48 -26.72
CA MET A 6 4.42 -11.09 -27.17
C MET A 6 5.80 -10.42 -27.28
N TRP A 7 6.72 -10.70 -26.34
CA TRP A 7 8.10 -10.23 -26.42
C TRP A 7 8.83 -10.78 -27.65
N ALA A 8 8.74 -12.09 -27.89
CA ALA A 8 9.36 -12.70 -29.07
C ALA A 8 8.81 -12.09 -30.38
N LEU A 9 7.50 -11.87 -30.47
CA LEU A 9 6.89 -11.22 -31.63
C LEU A 9 7.37 -9.76 -31.78
N ALA A 10 7.44 -9.00 -30.68
CA ALA A 10 7.94 -7.63 -30.71
C ALA A 10 9.37 -7.57 -31.26
N GLU A 11 10.26 -8.47 -30.80
CA GLU A 11 11.63 -8.58 -31.30
C GLU A 11 11.70 -8.82 -32.82
N THR A 12 10.77 -9.61 -33.38
CA THR A 12 10.70 -9.83 -34.84
C THR A 12 10.16 -8.64 -35.64
N LEU A 13 9.41 -7.74 -35.01
CA LEU A 13 8.73 -6.63 -35.68
C LEU A 13 9.45 -5.29 -35.54
N VAL A 14 10.35 -5.16 -34.55
CA VAL A 14 11.12 -3.93 -34.35
C VAL A 14 12.05 -3.71 -35.56
N PRO A 15 12.00 -2.53 -36.21
CA PRO A 15 12.85 -2.24 -37.35
C PRO A 15 14.31 -2.01 -36.92
N ALA A 16 15.25 -2.32 -37.84
CA ALA A 16 16.68 -2.13 -37.61
C ALA A 16 17.10 -0.65 -37.52
N SER A 17 16.35 0.24 -38.18
CA SER A 17 16.45 1.71 -38.06
C SER A 17 15.15 2.29 -37.50
N ASP A 18 15.18 3.53 -37.01
CA ASP A 18 13.98 4.25 -36.56
C ASP A 18 13.20 3.59 -35.40
N MET A 19 13.88 2.76 -34.60
CA MET A 19 13.32 2.10 -33.41
C MET A 19 12.61 3.11 -32.48
N ILE A 20 13.17 4.31 -32.31
CA ILE A 20 12.57 5.35 -31.46
C ILE A 20 11.20 5.75 -32.01
N ALA A 21 11.11 6.08 -33.31
CA ALA A 21 9.85 6.47 -33.92
C ALA A 21 8.82 5.33 -33.90
N TYR A 22 9.26 4.10 -34.16
CA TYR A 22 8.43 2.90 -34.11
C TYR A 22 7.87 2.65 -32.71
N THR A 23 8.73 2.64 -31.68
CA THR A 23 8.31 2.38 -30.30
C THR A 23 7.45 3.50 -29.75
N GLN A 24 7.75 4.77 -30.05
CA GLN A 24 6.90 5.90 -29.67
C GLN A 24 5.53 5.82 -30.36
N GLY A 25 5.50 5.52 -31.67
CA GLY A 25 4.24 5.35 -32.40
C GLY A 25 3.34 4.26 -31.79
N LEU A 26 3.93 3.15 -31.31
CA LEU A 26 3.18 2.10 -30.60
C LEU A 26 2.66 2.57 -29.22
N MET A 27 3.47 3.30 -28.46
CA MET A 27 3.05 3.86 -27.16
C MET A 27 1.91 4.87 -27.34
N ASP A 28 2.05 5.80 -28.30
CA ASP A 28 1.04 6.80 -28.64
C ASP A 28 -0.26 6.16 -29.11
N LEU A 29 -0.17 5.11 -29.94
CA LEU A 29 -1.32 4.34 -30.38
C LEU A 29 -2.10 3.77 -29.18
N GLY A 30 -1.40 3.16 -28.22
CA GLY A 30 -2.01 2.60 -27.00
C GLY A 30 -2.57 3.67 -26.04
N ALA A 31 -1.95 4.85 -25.99
CA ALA A 31 -2.37 5.95 -25.15
C ALA A 31 -3.60 6.70 -25.69
N THR A 32 -3.75 6.79 -27.02
CA THR A 32 -4.72 7.72 -27.64
C THR A 32 -5.84 7.04 -28.43
N LEU A 33 -5.58 5.88 -29.05
CA LEU A 33 -6.52 5.21 -29.97
C LEU A 33 -6.90 3.80 -29.50
N CYS A 34 -5.91 2.92 -29.28
CA CYS A 34 -6.10 1.54 -28.83
C CYS A 34 -6.16 1.46 -27.29
N THR A 35 -7.06 2.25 -26.71
CA THR A 35 -7.20 2.37 -25.25
C THR A 35 -7.92 1.18 -24.64
N ARG A 36 -7.61 0.89 -23.36
CA ARG A 36 -8.26 -0.20 -22.60
C ARG A 36 -9.78 -0.14 -22.60
N ASN A 37 -10.32 1.07 -22.46
CA ASN A 37 -11.76 1.31 -22.47
C ASN A 37 -12.10 2.14 -23.70
N LYS A 38 -13.10 1.67 -24.48
CA LYS A 38 -13.64 2.35 -25.66
C LYS A 38 -12.57 2.78 -26.69
N PRO A 39 -11.86 1.82 -27.31
CA PRO A 39 -10.85 2.14 -28.32
C PRO A 39 -11.48 2.86 -29.53
N LYS A 40 -10.77 3.82 -30.09
CA LYS A 40 -11.18 4.61 -31.26
C LYS A 40 -10.80 3.88 -32.56
N CYS A 41 -11.37 2.69 -32.77
CA CYS A 41 -10.99 1.82 -33.88
C CYS A 41 -11.25 2.44 -35.26
N GLU A 42 -12.32 3.22 -35.43
CA GLU A 42 -12.67 3.86 -36.71
C GLU A 42 -11.59 4.84 -37.21
N THR A 43 -10.87 5.49 -36.29
CA THR A 43 -9.78 6.43 -36.62
C THR A 43 -8.40 5.79 -36.44
N CYS A 44 -8.33 4.49 -36.13
CA CYS A 44 -7.07 3.79 -35.93
C CYS A 44 -6.39 3.54 -37.28
N PRO A 45 -5.12 3.93 -37.48
CA PRO A 45 -4.42 3.69 -38.75
C PRO A 45 -4.28 2.20 -39.10
N LEU A 46 -4.40 1.32 -38.09
CA LEU A 46 -4.30 -0.13 -38.25
C LEU A 46 -5.66 -0.84 -38.35
N HIS A 47 -6.79 -0.12 -38.42
CA HIS A 47 -8.12 -0.72 -38.31
C HIS A 47 -8.39 -1.81 -39.37
N ARG A 48 -7.84 -1.66 -40.59
CA ARG A 48 -8.02 -2.62 -41.69
C ARG A 48 -7.31 -3.95 -41.49
N THR A 49 -6.24 -3.97 -40.69
CA THR A 49 -5.41 -5.17 -40.45
C THR A 49 -5.54 -5.68 -39.01
N CYS A 50 -6.25 -4.95 -38.15
CA CYS A 50 -6.44 -5.31 -36.76
C CYS A 50 -7.39 -6.52 -36.63
N GLY A 51 -6.82 -7.71 -36.37
CA GLY A 51 -7.60 -8.93 -36.14
C GLY A 51 -8.62 -8.79 -35.01
N ALA A 52 -8.31 -8.03 -33.95
CA ALA A 52 -9.24 -7.77 -32.85
C ALA A 52 -10.45 -6.93 -33.29
N TYR A 53 -10.26 -5.96 -34.18
CA TYR A 53 -11.37 -5.16 -34.71
C TYR A 53 -12.22 -5.98 -35.69
N ILE A 54 -11.58 -6.68 -36.63
CA ILE A 54 -12.25 -7.54 -37.62
C ILE A 54 -13.12 -8.61 -36.94
N GLN A 55 -12.65 -9.16 -35.82
CA GLN A 55 -13.34 -10.22 -35.08
C GLN A 55 -14.23 -9.70 -33.94
N ASN A 56 -14.39 -8.38 -33.79
CA ASN A 56 -15.16 -7.76 -32.70
C ASN A 56 -14.67 -8.15 -31.28
N LEU A 57 -13.36 -8.30 -31.10
CA LEU A 57 -12.70 -8.67 -29.84
C LEU A 57 -12.00 -7.49 -29.13
N THR A 58 -12.13 -6.26 -29.63
CA THR A 58 -11.48 -5.07 -29.04
C THR A 58 -11.94 -4.76 -27.62
N SER A 59 -13.13 -5.21 -27.22
CA SER A 59 -13.66 -5.05 -25.85
C SER A 59 -13.24 -6.18 -24.90
N THR A 60 -12.72 -7.29 -25.42
CA THR A 60 -12.35 -8.49 -24.65
C THR A 60 -10.84 -8.70 -24.57
N LEU A 61 -10.09 -8.12 -25.51
CA LEU A 61 -8.62 -8.16 -25.55
C LEU A 61 -7.99 -6.87 -25.00
N PRO A 62 -6.84 -6.97 -24.31
CA PRO A 62 -6.20 -8.22 -23.87
C PRO A 62 -7.03 -8.90 -22.77
N THR A 63 -7.02 -10.24 -22.75
CA THR A 63 -7.73 -10.97 -21.69
C THR A 63 -7.11 -10.64 -20.33
N PRO A 64 -7.93 -10.52 -19.27
CA PRO A 64 -7.41 -10.25 -17.93
C PRO A 64 -6.42 -11.33 -17.52
N LYS A 65 -5.31 -10.92 -16.88
CA LYS A 65 -4.46 -11.89 -16.17
C LYS A 65 -5.34 -12.65 -15.16
N PRO A 66 -5.20 -13.99 -15.06
CA PRO A 66 -5.92 -14.76 -14.05
C PRO A 66 -5.74 -14.13 -12.68
N ARG A 67 -6.84 -13.98 -11.92
CA ARG A 67 -6.77 -13.43 -10.57
C ARG A 67 -5.98 -14.40 -9.70
N GLN A 68 -4.82 -13.96 -9.21
CA GLN A 68 -4.14 -14.66 -8.12
C GLN A 68 -4.81 -14.31 -6.80
N THR A 69 -4.98 -15.30 -5.94
CA THR A 69 -5.34 -15.08 -4.53
C THR A 69 -4.16 -14.38 -3.86
N LEU A 70 -4.34 -13.10 -3.53
CA LEU A 70 -3.32 -12.35 -2.78
C LEU A 70 -3.27 -12.88 -1.33
N PRO A 71 -2.08 -13.17 -0.79
CA PRO A 71 -1.91 -13.51 0.62
C PRO A 71 -2.58 -12.48 1.53
N GLN A 72 -3.21 -12.93 2.60
CA GLN A 72 -3.74 -12.07 3.66
C GLN A 72 -2.79 -12.12 4.86
N LYS A 73 -2.40 -10.92 5.31
CA LYS A 73 -1.59 -10.72 6.52
C LYS A 73 -2.42 -9.95 7.54
N GLN A 74 -2.05 -10.12 8.80
CA GLN A 74 -2.73 -9.52 9.94
C GLN A 74 -1.70 -8.92 10.89
N THR A 75 -2.03 -7.79 11.52
CA THR A 75 -1.21 -7.16 12.56
C THR A 75 -2.10 -6.34 13.49
N THR A 76 -1.66 -6.20 14.74
CA THR A 76 -2.27 -5.28 15.71
C THR A 76 -1.33 -4.09 15.89
N MET A 77 -1.86 -2.87 15.72
CA MET A 77 -1.14 -1.62 15.95
C MET A 77 -1.52 -1.04 17.30
N LEU A 78 -0.54 -0.85 18.18
CA LEU A 78 -0.73 -0.29 19.51
C LEU A 78 -0.79 1.24 19.44
N ILE A 79 -1.95 1.80 19.75
CA ILE A 79 -2.11 3.25 19.88
C ILE A 79 -1.89 3.59 21.35
N LEU A 80 -0.62 3.69 21.75
CA LEU A 80 -0.22 4.08 23.10
C LEU A 80 -0.38 5.59 23.26
N GLN A 81 -1.35 6.00 24.07
CA GLN A 81 -1.71 7.40 24.31
C GLN A 81 -1.34 7.84 25.71
N HIS A 82 -0.79 9.04 25.84
CA HIS A 82 -0.56 9.68 27.13
C HIS A 82 -1.01 11.15 27.02
N GLY A 83 -2.20 11.45 27.52
CA GLY A 83 -2.84 12.75 27.29
C GLY A 83 -3.13 12.98 25.80
N LYS A 84 -2.51 14.01 25.20
CA LYS A 84 -2.66 14.34 23.77
C LYS A 84 -1.54 13.80 22.89
N GLU A 85 -0.62 13.05 23.47
CA GLU A 85 0.52 12.48 22.77
C GLU A 85 0.29 11.02 22.42
N VAL A 86 0.92 10.59 21.33
CA VAL A 86 0.98 9.20 20.86
C VAL A 86 2.42 8.76 20.72
N LEU A 87 2.68 7.50 21.05
CA LEU A 87 3.97 6.87 20.77
C LEU A 87 4.01 6.36 19.32
N LEU A 88 5.06 6.75 18.58
CA LEU A 88 5.40 6.18 17.28
C LEU A 88 6.77 5.49 17.32
N GLU A 89 6.93 4.45 16.51
CA GLU A 89 8.14 3.68 16.32
C GLU A 89 8.62 3.80 14.86
N LYS A 90 9.92 4.01 14.67
CA LYS A 90 10.54 4.12 13.35
C LYS A 90 10.70 2.74 12.75
N ARG A 91 10.08 2.52 11.59
CA ARG A 91 10.19 1.28 10.84
C ARG A 91 11.63 1.04 10.38
N PRO A 92 12.14 -0.20 10.44
CA PRO A 92 13.44 -0.55 9.88
C PRO A 92 13.54 -0.10 8.41
N PRO A 93 14.74 0.27 7.89
CA PRO A 93 14.87 0.75 6.51
C PRO A 93 14.41 -0.25 5.43
N LYS A 94 14.42 -1.55 5.74
CA LYS A 94 14.00 -2.62 4.84
C LYS A 94 12.62 -3.13 5.22
N GLY A 95 11.81 -3.43 4.20
CA GLY A 95 10.49 -4.05 4.35
C GLY A 95 9.34 -3.07 4.13
N ILE A 96 8.16 -3.42 4.63
CA ILE A 96 6.97 -2.58 4.49
C ILE A 96 7.19 -1.26 5.24
N TRP A 97 6.91 -0.16 4.54
CA TRP A 97 7.03 1.21 5.05
C TRP A 97 8.40 1.56 5.62
N GLY A 98 9.47 1.04 5.01
CA GLY A 98 10.81 1.18 5.55
C GLY A 98 11.22 2.64 5.79
N GLY A 99 11.69 2.94 7.00
CA GLY A 99 12.13 4.28 7.43
C GLY A 99 11.00 5.25 7.81
N LEU A 100 9.73 4.89 7.61
CA LEU A 100 8.58 5.71 8.04
C LEU A 100 8.30 5.52 9.53
N TRP A 101 7.60 6.48 10.14
CA TRP A 101 7.07 6.35 11.49
C TRP A 101 5.73 5.60 11.45
N SER A 102 5.50 4.71 12.42
CA SER A 102 4.27 3.92 12.54
C SER A 102 3.92 3.70 14.00
N PHE A 103 2.71 3.26 14.30
CA PHE A 103 2.41 2.69 15.61
C PHE A 103 3.23 1.40 15.82
N PRO A 104 3.64 1.09 17.05
CA PRO A 104 4.20 -0.21 17.39
C PRO A 104 3.27 -1.34 16.96
N GLU A 105 3.85 -2.38 16.37
CA GLU A 105 3.12 -3.55 15.88
C GLU A 105 3.37 -4.75 16.79
N ILE A 106 2.32 -5.56 17.00
CA ILE A 106 2.39 -6.85 17.69
C ILE A 106 1.63 -7.92 16.89
N ASN A 107 1.92 -9.18 17.20
CA ASN A 107 1.17 -10.32 16.70
C ASN A 107 -0.17 -10.44 17.44
N MET A 108 -1.16 -11.09 16.81
CA MET A 108 -2.50 -11.24 17.37
C MET A 108 -2.55 -12.07 18.66
N GLN A 109 -1.53 -12.89 18.93
CA GLN A 109 -1.45 -13.72 20.13
C GLN A 109 -0.85 -12.98 21.33
N GLU A 110 -0.24 -11.81 21.10
CA GLU A 110 0.41 -11.03 22.14
C GLU A 110 -0.62 -10.16 22.88
N VAL A 111 -0.39 -9.96 24.18
CA VAL A 111 -1.26 -9.12 25.02
C VAL A 111 -0.73 -7.69 25.00
N ALA A 112 -1.54 -6.75 24.51
CA ALA A 112 -1.13 -5.38 24.24
C ALA A 112 -0.50 -4.66 25.46
N SER A 113 -1.11 -4.75 26.64
CA SER A 113 -0.61 -4.13 27.87
C SER A 113 0.71 -4.74 28.35
N VAL A 114 0.88 -6.05 28.20
CA VAL A 114 2.14 -6.75 28.52
C VAL A 114 3.25 -6.27 27.60
N VAL A 115 2.98 -6.18 26.30
CA VAL A 115 3.97 -5.68 25.33
C VAL A 115 4.32 -4.21 25.59
N ALA A 116 3.34 -3.38 25.98
CA ALA A 116 3.58 -2.00 26.36
C ALA A 116 4.57 -1.89 27.53
N LEU A 117 4.40 -2.74 28.55
CA LEU A 117 5.28 -2.78 29.70
C LEU A 117 6.67 -3.33 29.35
N GLU A 118 6.74 -4.48 28.68
CA GLU A 118 8.01 -5.18 28.40
C GLU A 118 8.88 -4.47 27.37
N ARG A 119 8.30 -3.93 26.29
CA ARG A 119 9.09 -3.27 25.23
C ARG A 119 9.37 -1.80 25.53
N PHE A 120 8.44 -1.11 26.17
CA PHE A 120 8.47 0.35 26.28
C PHE A 120 8.51 0.87 27.73
N GLY A 121 8.42 0.00 28.74
CA GLY A 121 8.37 0.43 30.14
C GLY A 121 7.10 1.23 30.46
N LEU A 122 6.00 0.95 29.77
CA LEU A 122 4.75 1.69 29.89
C LEU A 122 3.69 0.82 30.58
N GLU A 123 3.24 1.25 31.75
CA GLU A 123 2.02 0.71 32.34
C GLU A 123 0.83 1.34 31.62
N ALA A 124 0.03 0.50 30.96
CA ALA A 124 -1.08 0.98 30.14
C ALA A 124 -2.30 0.06 30.25
N GLU A 125 -3.48 0.68 30.27
CA GLU A 125 -4.77 0.00 30.19
C GLU A 125 -5.26 -0.04 28.75
N SER A 126 -5.76 -1.20 28.31
CA SER A 126 -6.27 -1.37 26.95
C SER A 126 -7.75 -0.97 26.86
N ASP A 127 -8.08 -0.13 25.88
CA ASP A 127 -9.46 0.19 25.53
C ASP A 127 -10.06 -0.85 24.57
N GLU A 128 -11.32 -0.68 24.17
CA GLU A 128 -11.89 -1.48 23.10
C GLU A 128 -11.15 -1.25 21.76
N PRO A 129 -10.84 -2.33 21.01
CA PRO A 129 -10.19 -2.20 19.71
C PRO A 129 -11.07 -1.41 18.72
N MET A 130 -10.42 -0.66 17.85
CA MET A 130 -11.09 0.01 16.74
C MET A 130 -11.45 -1.00 15.62
N GLU A 131 -12.29 -0.56 14.68
CA GLU A 131 -12.60 -1.33 13.47
C GLU A 131 -11.34 -1.71 12.69
N ILE A 132 -11.32 -2.96 12.19
CA ILE A 132 -10.23 -3.46 11.35
C ILE A 132 -10.12 -2.63 10.07
N ILE A 133 -8.90 -2.17 9.79
CA ILE A 133 -8.58 -1.43 8.57
C ILE A 133 -7.93 -2.38 7.58
N HIS A 134 -8.46 -2.42 6.36
CA HIS A 134 -7.86 -3.19 5.27
C HIS A 134 -7.02 -2.28 4.36
N HIS A 135 -5.75 -2.62 4.22
CA HIS A 135 -4.83 -1.96 3.29
C HIS A 135 -4.33 -2.95 2.24
N ALA A 136 -4.43 -2.58 0.97
CA ALA A 136 -4.01 -3.42 -0.14
C ALA A 136 -2.63 -2.98 -0.66
N PHE A 137 -1.69 -3.93 -0.67
CA PHE A 137 -0.43 -3.81 -1.40
C PHE A 137 -0.53 -4.59 -2.72
N THR A 138 0.38 -4.30 -3.66
CA THR A 138 0.45 -5.01 -4.96
C THR A 138 0.52 -6.52 -4.80
N HIS A 139 1.18 -7.00 -3.74
CA HIS A 139 1.50 -8.43 -3.55
C HIS A 139 0.76 -9.11 -2.39
N PHE A 140 0.05 -8.37 -1.52
CA PHE A 140 -0.71 -8.95 -0.40
C PHE A 140 -1.72 -7.93 0.16
N LYS A 141 -2.67 -8.40 0.97
CA LYS A 141 -3.57 -7.54 1.75
C LYS A 141 -3.20 -7.60 3.22
N LEU A 142 -3.23 -6.45 3.89
CA LEU A 142 -2.99 -6.33 5.33
C LEU A 142 -4.30 -5.94 6.03
N ALA A 143 -4.73 -6.74 7.00
CA ALA A 143 -5.73 -6.38 7.97
C ALA A 143 -5.03 -5.85 9.23
N ILE A 144 -5.36 -4.62 9.61
CA ILE A 144 -4.76 -3.91 10.74
C ILE A 144 -5.83 -3.76 11.81
N LEU A 145 -5.59 -4.27 13.01
CA LEU A 145 -6.41 -4.03 14.19
C LEU A 145 -5.78 -2.90 15.00
N PRO A 146 -6.35 -1.68 15.02
CA PRO A 146 -5.86 -0.63 15.89
C PRO A 146 -6.35 -0.90 17.32
N GLN A 147 -5.42 -1.05 18.26
CA GLN A 147 -5.69 -1.33 19.66
C GLN A 147 -5.28 -0.11 20.49
N PRO A 148 -6.22 0.71 20.99
CA PRO A 148 -5.89 1.83 21.86
C PRO A 148 -5.50 1.36 23.26
N LEU A 149 -4.52 2.06 23.83
CA LEU A 149 -4.11 1.91 25.22
C LEU A 149 -3.86 3.29 25.85
N GLN A 150 -4.42 3.51 27.04
CA GLN A 150 -4.12 4.68 27.86
C GLN A 150 -2.93 4.37 28.76
N VAL A 151 -1.83 5.10 28.57
CA VAL A 151 -0.62 4.99 29.39
C VAL A 151 -0.86 5.73 30.71
N ILE A 152 -0.71 5.01 31.81
CA ILE A 152 -0.90 5.49 33.18
C ILE A 152 0.42 6.04 33.72
N SER A 153 1.52 5.32 33.49
CA SER A 153 2.84 5.69 33.97
C SER A 153 3.91 5.40 32.92
N LYS A 154 4.90 6.30 32.83
CA LYS A 154 6.12 6.11 32.06
C LYS A 154 7.21 5.75 33.07
N THR A 155 7.60 4.49 33.18
CA THR A 155 8.82 4.18 33.94
C THR A 155 10.04 4.69 33.17
N GLU A 156 11.06 5.20 33.87
CA GLU A 156 12.26 5.84 33.26
C GLU A 156 13.14 4.90 32.42
N SER A 157 12.68 3.70 32.12
CA SER A 157 13.42 2.69 31.37
C SER A 157 12.65 2.31 30.11
N VAL A 158 12.90 3.01 28.99
CA VAL A 158 13.76 2.54 27.88
C VAL A 158 13.84 3.70 26.89
N ASN A 159 14.95 4.45 26.89
CA ASN A 159 15.19 5.48 25.89
C ASN A 159 15.61 4.82 24.56
N GLN A 160 14.65 4.25 23.83
CA GLN A 160 14.93 3.62 22.54
C GLN A 160 15.08 4.71 21.47
N PRO A 161 16.21 4.76 20.73
CA PRO A 161 16.42 5.77 19.70
C PRO A 161 15.42 5.67 18.52
N SER A 162 14.65 4.59 18.45
CA SER A 162 13.65 4.33 17.41
C SER A 162 12.22 4.70 17.81
N VAL A 163 11.97 5.29 18.98
CA VAL A 163 10.62 5.71 19.38
C VAL A 163 10.54 7.22 19.62
N ILE A 164 9.36 7.79 19.42
CA ILE A 164 9.09 9.21 19.65
C ILE A 164 7.67 9.40 20.18
N TRP A 165 7.52 10.27 21.17
CA TRP A 165 6.22 10.81 21.57
C TRP A 165 5.97 12.09 20.78
N LEU A 166 4.83 12.18 20.13
CA LEU A 166 4.39 13.38 19.41
C LEU A 166 2.95 13.69 19.79
N SER A 167 2.58 14.98 19.81
CA SER A 167 1.16 15.32 19.79
C SER A 167 0.49 14.73 18.55
N ILE A 168 -0.82 14.45 18.60
CA ILE A 168 -1.56 13.92 17.44
C ILE A 168 -1.40 14.85 16.22
N GLU A 169 -1.39 16.17 16.43
CA GLU A 169 -1.23 17.16 15.37
C GLU A 169 0.15 17.07 14.69
N GLU A 170 1.23 17.03 15.48
CA GLU A 170 2.59 16.84 14.96
C GLU A 170 2.77 15.48 14.29
N ALA A 171 2.18 14.44 14.87
CA ALA A 171 2.22 13.08 14.33
C ALA A 171 1.63 13.02 12.92
N ILE A 172 0.49 13.69 12.66
CA ILE A 172 -0.12 13.77 11.32
C ILE A 172 0.85 14.41 10.30
N GLY A 173 1.70 15.35 10.74
CA GLY A 173 2.73 15.98 9.91
C GLY A 173 3.92 15.08 9.58
N ALA A 174 4.13 13.99 10.31
CA ALA A 174 5.28 13.11 10.13
C ALA A 174 5.22 12.28 8.83
N ALA A 175 6.36 11.69 8.47
CA ALA A 175 6.46 10.73 7.37
C ALA A 175 5.82 9.39 7.77
N LEU A 176 4.54 9.22 7.43
CA LEU A 176 3.68 8.12 7.86
C LEU A 176 3.13 7.30 6.69
N PRO A 177 2.88 5.99 6.89
CA PRO A 177 1.98 5.23 6.04
C PRO A 177 0.56 5.80 6.03
N THR A 178 -0.14 5.65 4.90
CA THR A 178 -1.54 6.10 4.78
C THR A 178 -2.46 5.53 5.87
N PRO A 179 -2.41 4.23 6.24
CA PRO A 179 -3.28 3.71 7.31
C PRO A 179 -3.03 4.37 8.67
N VAL A 180 -1.75 4.61 9.03
CA VAL A 180 -1.37 5.25 10.29
C VAL A 180 -1.86 6.69 10.33
N ARG A 181 -1.66 7.45 9.25
CA ARG A 181 -2.18 8.82 9.12
C ARG A 181 -3.70 8.87 9.28
N ASN A 182 -4.42 7.92 8.67
CA ASN A 182 -5.88 7.86 8.77
C ASN A 182 -6.36 7.54 10.20
N ILE A 183 -5.64 6.67 10.93
CA ILE A 183 -5.93 6.41 12.34
C ILE A 183 -5.75 7.69 13.16
N LEU A 184 -4.64 8.41 12.99
CA LEU A 184 -4.37 9.65 13.73
C LEU A 184 -5.43 10.73 13.48
N ILE A 185 -5.86 10.92 12.23
CA ILE A 185 -6.94 11.84 11.89
C ILE A 185 -8.24 11.45 12.60
N LYS A 186 -8.58 10.15 12.64
CA LYS A 186 -9.76 9.67 13.38
C LYS A 186 -9.66 9.93 14.89
N LEU A 187 -8.48 9.78 15.47
CA LEU A 187 -8.24 10.06 16.89
C LEU A 187 -8.38 11.56 17.19
N GLN A 188 -7.91 12.43 16.30
CA GLN A 188 -8.03 13.88 16.45
C GLN A 188 -9.49 14.35 16.55
N HIS A 189 -10.40 13.70 15.81
CA HIS A 189 -11.83 14.04 15.82
C HIS A 189 -12.62 13.46 17.00
N ARG A 190 -12.00 12.61 17.82
CA ARG A 190 -12.64 12.00 19.01
C ARG A 190 -12.33 12.76 20.32
N GLN A 191 -11.41 13.73 20.28
CA GLN A 191 -11.09 14.63 21.40
C GLN A 191 -11.94 15.91 21.33
#